data_AF-A0A3D3PT70-F1
#
_entry.id   AF-A0A3D3PT70-F1
#
_cell.length_a   1.000
_cell.length_b   1.000
_cell.length_c   1.000
_cell.angle_alpha   90.00
_cell.angle_beta   90.00
_cell.angle_gamma   90.00
#
_symmetry.space_group_name_H-M   'P 1'
#
loop_
_entity.id
_entity.type
_entity.pdbx_description
1 polymer ?
#
loop_
_entity_poly.entity_id
_entity_poly.type
_entity_poly.pdbx_seq_one_letter_code
_entity_poly.pdbx_strand_id
1 'polypeptide(L)' 'MSTTELFLVAMLIIFTVPYLLWRLGQTDYYAPLVVVQIIAGILLGPGILGSAFPDYYQLIFTPQVIRAMNGIAWW' A
#
# COMPACT_ATOMS: atom_id res chain seq x y z
N MET A 1 -2.23 -18.83 2.94
CA MET A 1 -3.12 -17.69 3.23
C MET A 1 -4.21 -17.64 2.19
N SER A 2 -5.44 -17.38 2.57
CA SER A 2 -6.55 -17.19 1.62
C SER A 2 -6.41 -15.84 0.90
N THR A 3 -7.06 -15.68 -0.26
CA THR A 3 -7.10 -14.40 -0.98
C THR A 3 -7.64 -13.27 -0.11
N THR A 4 -8.63 -13.56 0.75
CA THR A 4 -9.21 -12.60 1.68
C THR A 4 -8.20 -12.14 2.73
N GLU A 5 -7.44 -13.07 3.31
CA GLU A 5 -6.38 -12.72 4.28
C GLU A 5 -5.31 -11.84 3.64
N LEU A 6 -4.83 -12.21 2.45
CA LEU A 6 -3.83 -11.41 1.72
C LEU A 6 -4.37 -10.02 1.37
N PHE A 7 -5.63 -9.93 0.97
CA PHE A 7 -6.29 -8.66 0.70
C PHE A 7 -6.36 -7.78 1.96
N LEU A 8 -6.75 -8.35 3.12
CA LEU A 8 -6.79 -7.61 4.38
C LEU A 8 -5.40 -7.15 4.82
N VAL A 9 -4.37 -7.98 4.62
CA VAL A 9 -2.97 -7.60 4.88
C VAL A 9 -2.53 -6.47 3.95
N ALA A 10 -2.82 -6.55 2.65
CA ALA A 10 -2.52 -5.50 1.70
C ALA A 10 -3.18 -4.17 2.09
N MET A 11 -4.46 -4.20 2.47
CA MET A 11 -5.17 -3.01 2.95
C MET A 11 -4.60 -2.46 4.24
N LEU A 12 -4.26 -3.34 5.20
CA LEU A 12 -3.61 -2.93 6.43
C LEU A 12 -2.31 -2.19 6.11
N ILE A 13 -1.45 -2.73 5.24
CA ILE A 13 -0.19 -2.09 4.82
C ILE A 13 -0.46 -0.72 4.19
N ILE A 14 -1.37 -0.65 3.21
CA ILE A 14 -1.67 0.58 2.45
C ILE A 14 -2.18 1.71 3.35
N PHE A 15 -2.96 1.41 4.39
CA PHE A 15 -3.46 2.44 5.30
C PHE A 15 -2.50 2.74 6.45
N THR A 16 -1.91 1.71 7.05
CA THR A 16 -1.10 1.87 8.27
C THR A 16 0.29 2.38 7.98
N VAL A 17 0.97 1.92 6.92
CA VAL A 17 2.34 2.36 6.64
C VAL A 17 2.41 3.87 6.40
N PRO A 18 1.59 4.48 5.53
CA PRO A 18 1.66 5.93 5.32
C PRO A 18 1.22 6.71 6.55
N TYR A 19 0.23 6.21 7.30
CA TYR A 19 -0.21 6.84 8.54
C TYR A 19 0.89 6.85 9.61
N LEU A 20 1.58 5.71 9.80
CA LEU A 20 2.67 5.60 10.75
C LEU A 20 3.85 6.47 10.33
N LEU A 21 4.21 6.49 9.04
CA LEU A 21 5.24 7.41 8.52
C LEU A 21 4.86 8.88 8.79
N TRP A 22 3.61 9.26 8.52
CA TRP A 22 3.13 10.62 8.73
C TRP A 22 3.12 11.00 10.21
N ARG A 23 2.63 10.11 11.07
CA ARG A 23 2.46 10.36 12.51
C ARG A 23 3.77 10.31 13.28
N LEU A 24 4.64 9.32 13.00
CA LEU A 24 5.91 9.14 13.69
C LEU A 24 6.99 10.07 13.14
N GLY A 25 6.93 10.40 11.84
CA GLY A 25 7.80 11.38 11.20
C GLY A 25 7.43 12.83 11.49
N GLN A 26 6.35 13.08 12.25
CA GLN A 26 5.84 14.44 12.57
C GLN A 26 5.73 15.33 11.31
N THR A 27 5.28 14.73 10.20
CA THR A 27 5.19 15.44 8.91
C THR A 27 3.91 16.24 8.76
N ASP A 28 3.08 16.31 9.80
CA ASP A 28 1.80 17.02 9.83
C ASP A 28 1.95 18.53 9.60
N TYR A 29 3.09 19.11 9.99
CA TYR A 29 3.41 20.51 9.70
C TYR A 29 3.79 20.75 8.23
N TYR A 30 4.39 19.77 7.55
CA TYR A 30 4.96 19.92 6.20
C TYR A 30 4.01 19.47 5.10
N ALA A 31 3.25 18.40 5.33
CA ALA A 31 2.42 17.79 4.31
C ALA A 31 1.14 17.19 4.92
N PRO A 32 -0.03 17.43 4.28
CA PRO A 32 -1.25 16.68 4.60
C PRO A 32 -1.03 15.17 4.41
N LEU A 33 -1.73 14.36 5.21
CA LEU A 33 -1.64 12.89 5.17
C LEU A 33 -1.85 12.32 3.75
N VAL A 34 -2.76 12.89 2.97
CA VAL A 34 -3.03 12.50 1.58
C VAL A 34 -1.76 12.55 0.72
N VAL A 35 -0.91 13.56 0.90
CA VAL A 35 0.34 13.67 0.12
C VAL A 35 1.29 12.53 0.47
N VAL A 36 1.42 12.19 1.76
CA VAL A 36 2.24 11.06 2.22
C VAL A 36 1.67 9.73 1.71
N GLN A 37 0.35 9.59 1.68
CA GLN A 37 -0.32 8.41 1.11
C GLN A 37 -0.03 8.24 -0.38
N ILE A 38 -0.04 9.31 -1.18
CA ILE A 38 0.31 9.25 -2.60
C ILE A 38 1.76 8.80 -2.79
N ILE A 39 2.69 9.42 -2.06
CA ILE A 39 4.12 9.06 -2.14
C ILE A 39 4.33 7.61 -1.72
N ALA A 40 3.75 7.20 -0.59
CA ALA A 40 3.84 5.83 -0.12
C ALA A 40 3.18 4.85 -1.10
N GLY A 41 2.07 5.21 -1.74
CA GLY A 41 1.44 4.39 -2.78
C GLY A 41 2.34 4.17 -4.00
N ILE A 42 3.08 5.20 -4.42
CA ILE A 42 4.08 5.07 -5.50
C ILE A 42 5.24 4.16 -5.06
N LEU A 43 5.75 4.35 -3.85
CA LEU A 43 6.85 3.54 -3.30
C LEU A 43 6.45 2.08 -3.11
N LEU A 44 5.27 1.82 -2.55
CA LEU A 44 4.71 0.48 -2.35
C LEU A 44 4.23 -0.17 -3.64
N GLY A 45 4.08 0.62 -4.72
CA GLY A 45 3.59 0.15 -6.00
C GLY A 45 4.57 -0.76 -6.76
N PRO A 46 4.12 -1.32 -7.89
CA PRO A 46 4.90 -2.28 -8.67
C PRO A 46 6.17 -1.67 -9.28
N GLY A 47 6.19 -0.35 -9.49
CA GLY A 47 7.34 0.34 -10.09
C GLY A 47 8.57 0.39 -9.18
N ILE A 48 8.37 0.45 -7.86
CA ILE A 48 9.47 0.59 -6.89
C ILE A 48 9.56 -0.66 -6.01
N LEU A 49 8.61 -0.91 -5.11
CA LEU A 49 8.65 -2.10 -4.26
C LEU A 49 8.59 -3.40 -5.10
N GLY A 50 7.76 -3.40 -6.14
CA GLY A 50 7.64 -4.56 -7.04
C GLY A 50 8.88 -4.85 -7.88
N SER A 51 9.74 -3.86 -8.13
CA SER A 51 11.00 -4.04 -8.86
C SER A 51 12.18 -4.33 -7.93
N ALA A 52 12.22 -3.69 -6.75
CA ALA A 52 13.28 -3.89 -5.77
C ALA A 52 13.14 -5.21 -4.98
N PHE A 53 11.90 -5.60 -4.65
CA PHE A 53 11.59 -6.81 -3.85
C PHE A 53 10.45 -7.62 -4.49
N PRO A 54 10.67 -8.19 -5.69
CA PRO A 54 9.61 -8.82 -6.48
C PRO A 54 8.94 -9.99 -5.75
N ASP A 55 9.71 -10.84 -5.05
CA ASP A 55 9.16 -12.01 -4.35
C ASP A 55 8.21 -11.60 -3.20
N TYR A 56 8.61 -10.60 -2.41
CA TYR A 56 7.78 -10.06 -1.32
C TYR A 56 6.54 -9.34 -1.86
N TYR A 57 6.70 -8.59 -2.95
CA TYR A 57 5.60 -7.91 -3.60
C TYR A 57 4.57 -8.92 -4.12
N GLN A 58 5.00 -9.99 -4.80
CA GLN A 58 4.10 -11.01 -5.35
C GLN A 58 3.42 -11.86 -4.28
N LEU A 59 4.04 -12.04 -3.11
CA LEU A 59 3.43 -12.74 -1.97
C LEU A 59 2.16 -12.01 -1.46
N ILE A 60 2.18 -10.68 -1.44
CA ILE A 60 1.11 -9.85 -0.88
C ILE A 60 0.15 -9.37 -1.97
N PHE A 61 0.71 -8.83 -3.07
CA PHE A 61 -0.02 -8.25 -4.19
C PHE A 61 -0.20 -9.26 -5.33
N THR A 62 -0.90 -10.35 -5.04
CA THR A 62 -1.26 -11.35 -6.06
C THR A 62 -2.25 -10.75 -7.07
N PRO A 63 -2.36 -11.30 -8.30
CA PRO A 63 -3.30 -10.82 -9.31
C PRO A 63 -4.75 -10.76 -8.80
N GLN A 64 -5.15 -11.70 -7.94
CA GLN A 64 -6.49 -11.75 -7.34
C GLN A 64 -6.71 -10.60 -6.34
N VAL A 65 -5.70 -10.29 -5.52
CA VAL A 65 -5.75 -9.16 -4.57
C VAL A 65 -5.79 -7.83 -5.31
N ILE A 66 -4.93 -7.65 -6.34
CA ILE A 66 -4.93 -6.44 -7.19
C ILE A 66 -6.29 -6.25 -7.86
N ARG A 67 -6.91 -7.33 -8.36
CA ARG A 67 -8.26 -7.25 -8.94
C ARG A 67 -9.31 -6.81 -7.91
N ALA A 68 -9.27 -7.36 -6.70
CA ALA A 68 -10.17 -6.96 -5.62
C ALA A 68 -9.99 -5.47 -5.24
N MET A 69 -8.74 -5.01 -5.16
CA MET A 69 -8.42 -3.61 -4.89
C MET A 69 -8.91 -2.67 -6.00
N ASN A 70 -8.72 -3.03 -7.26
CA ASN A 70 -9.24 -2.24 -8.40
C ASN A 70 -10.75 -2.12 -8.36
N GLY A 71 -11.46 -3.17 -7.90
CA GLY A 71 -12.89 -3.09 -7.65
C GLY A 71 -13.23 -1.95 -6.69
N ILE A 72 -12.48 -1.79 -5.60
CA ILE A 72 -12.64 -0.71 -4.61
C ILE A 72 -12.26 0.67 -5.15
N ALA A 73 -11.30 0.76 -6.06
CA ALA A 73 -10.88 2.03 -6.64
C ALA A 73 -11.86 2.60 -7.67
N TRP A 74 -12.84 1.80 -8.14
CA TRP A 74 -13.77 2.16 -9.22
C TRP A 74 -15.11 2.72 -8.75
N TRP A 75 -15.41 2.68 -7.45
CA TRP A 75 -16.58 3.35 -6.87
C TRP A 75 -16.25 4.82 -6.56
#